data_AF-A0A0C3CY19-F1
#
_entry.id   AF-A0A0C3CY19-F1
#
_cell.length_a   1.000
_cell.length_b   1.000
_cell.length_c   1.000
_cell.angle_alpha   90.00
_cell.angle_beta   90.00
_cell.angle_gamma   90.00
#
_symmetry.space_group_name_H-M   'P 1'
#
loop_
_entity.id
_entity.type
_entity.pdbx_description
1 polymer ?
#
loop_
_entity_poly.entity_id
_entity_poly.type
_entity_poly.pdbx_seq_one_letter_code
_entity_poly.pdbx_strand_id
1 'polypeptide(L)'
;MERYPTPESLAAGNRDDIVPLIRHLGLQNQRAATYQMYAKVWLEDPPAKGRRYAVRDYPTKGAGKDIKKDEILTDEDERVAWEIGHMTQGPYAIDSWRIFCRDVLRGVANGWNGEGAKKSFQPEWMRVLPEDKELRAYLRWMWLKEGFEWDPFTGEREVASERLMRAAIEGRIVWDDMGGMRILDNPNDDVQG
;
A
#
# COMPACT_ATOMS: atom_id res chain seq x y z
N MET A 1 17.57 3.28 -11.82
CA MET A 1 16.25 3.88 -12.10
C MET A 1 16.42 5.17 -12.91
N GLU A 2 17.29 5.17 -13.94
CA GLU A 2 17.75 6.42 -14.58
C GLU A 2 17.15 6.66 -15.97
N ARG A 3 16.73 5.60 -16.68
CA ARG A 3 16.33 5.72 -18.10
C ARG A 3 14.90 6.24 -18.31
N TYR A 4 14.02 6.06 -17.33
CA TYR A 4 12.61 6.51 -17.37
C TYR A 4 12.20 7.09 -16.01
N PRO A 5 12.71 8.27 -15.62
CA PRO A 5 12.50 8.82 -14.27
C PRO A 5 11.13 9.47 -14.07
N THR A 6 10.39 9.77 -15.14
CA THR A 6 9.08 10.43 -15.08
C THR A 6 8.00 9.64 -15.83
N PRO A 7 6.71 9.83 -15.49
CA PRO A 7 5.60 9.24 -16.24
C PRO A 7 5.65 9.57 -17.74
N GLU A 8 6.00 10.79 -18.13
CA GLU A 8 6.12 11.20 -19.54
C GLU A 8 7.17 10.39 -20.28
N SER A 9 8.37 10.24 -19.68
CA SER A 9 9.45 9.46 -20.28
C SER A 9 9.06 7.99 -20.46
N LEU A 10 8.33 7.41 -19.49
CA LEU A 10 7.90 6.02 -19.53
C LEU A 10 6.75 5.80 -20.53
N ALA A 11 5.79 6.73 -20.58
CA ALA A 11 4.66 6.70 -21.50
C ALA A 11 5.11 6.84 -22.97
N ALA A 12 6.11 7.68 -23.23
CA ALA A 12 6.68 7.90 -24.56
C ALA A 12 7.75 6.86 -24.95
N GLY A 13 8.26 6.08 -23.99
CA GLY A 13 9.33 5.10 -24.22
C GLY A 13 8.94 4.00 -25.22
N ASN A 14 9.91 3.52 -26.00
CA ASN A 14 9.68 2.34 -26.83
C ASN A 14 9.63 1.08 -25.96
N ARG A 15 8.59 0.25 -26.13
CA ARG A 15 8.45 -1.01 -25.40
C ARG A 15 9.64 -1.94 -25.62
N ASP A 16 10.23 -1.93 -26.81
CA ASP A 16 11.41 -2.76 -27.15
C ASP A 16 12.66 -2.33 -26.38
N ASP A 17 12.71 -1.09 -25.87
CA ASP A 17 13.75 -0.62 -24.97
C ASP A 17 13.47 -0.93 -23.50
N ILE A 18 12.19 -1.01 -23.10
CA ILE A 18 11.77 -1.30 -21.72
C ILE A 18 11.91 -2.79 -21.40
N VAL A 19 11.47 -3.66 -22.32
CA VAL A 19 11.40 -5.11 -22.11
C VAL A 19 12.76 -5.73 -21.73
N PRO A 20 13.89 -5.38 -22.37
CA PRO A 20 15.20 -5.89 -21.98
C PRO A 20 15.60 -5.54 -20.54
N LEU A 21 15.23 -4.35 -20.05
CA LEU A 21 15.57 -3.88 -18.70
C LEU A 21 14.95 -4.76 -17.61
N ILE A 22 13.74 -5.27 -17.86
CA ILE A 22 12.94 -6.02 -16.87
C ILE A 22 12.83 -7.51 -17.20
N ARG A 23 13.59 -8.00 -18.19
CA ARG A 23 13.50 -9.39 -18.67
C ARG A 23 13.71 -10.42 -17.55
N HIS A 24 14.62 -10.13 -16.63
CA HIS A 24 14.95 -11.01 -15.50
C HIS A 24 13.81 -11.14 -14.46
N LEU A 25 12.81 -10.25 -14.48
CA LEU A 25 11.67 -10.28 -13.56
C LEU A 25 10.51 -11.17 -14.05
N GLY A 26 10.57 -11.66 -15.29
CA GLY A 26 9.49 -12.41 -15.93
C GLY A 26 8.25 -11.55 -16.27
N LEU A 27 7.37 -12.08 -17.13
CA LEU A 27 6.18 -11.38 -17.65
C LEU A 27 6.50 -10.01 -18.27
N GLN A 28 7.71 -9.83 -18.76
CA GLN A 28 8.29 -8.55 -19.16
C GLN A 28 7.45 -7.79 -20.19
N ASN A 29 6.85 -8.50 -21.15
CA ASN A 29 5.95 -7.88 -22.12
C ASN A 29 4.71 -7.30 -21.42
N GLN A 30 4.04 -8.09 -20.58
CA GLN A 30 2.85 -7.63 -19.86
C GLN A 30 3.18 -6.49 -18.90
N ARG A 31 4.26 -6.62 -18.12
CA ARG A 31 4.73 -5.58 -17.19
C ARG A 31 5.04 -4.28 -17.91
N ALA A 32 5.78 -4.31 -19.03
CA ALA A 32 6.08 -3.11 -19.80
C ALA A 32 4.79 -2.42 -20.29
N ALA A 33 3.82 -3.18 -20.81
CA ALA A 33 2.54 -2.63 -21.22
C ALA A 33 1.77 -2.00 -20.04
N THR A 34 1.73 -2.67 -18.89
CA THR A 34 1.10 -2.16 -17.67
C THR A 34 1.77 -0.90 -17.14
N TYR A 35 3.10 -0.82 -17.15
CA TYR A 35 3.84 0.37 -16.74
C TYR A 35 3.51 1.58 -17.60
N GLN A 36 3.48 1.39 -18.92
CA GLN A 36 3.10 2.45 -19.85
C GLN A 36 1.63 2.84 -19.73
N MET A 37 0.74 1.87 -19.51
CA MET A 37 -0.66 2.14 -19.24
C MET A 37 -0.82 3.02 -18.00
N TYR A 38 -0.21 2.67 -16.87
CA TYR A 38 -0.28 3.49 -15.66
C TYR A 38 0.30 4.89 -15.86
N ALA A 39 1.43 4.99 -16.56
CA ALA A 39 2.04 6.29 -16.87
C ALA A 39 1.10 7.16 -17.71
N LYS A 40 0.43 6.61 -18.72
CA LYS A 40 -0.54 7.34 -19.55
C LYS A 40 -1.76 7.78 -18.75
N VAL A 41 -2.37 6.86 -17.99
CA VAL A 41 -3.54 7.20 -17.16
C VAL A 41 -3.17 8.26 -16.11
N TRP A 42 -1.98 8.18 -15.51
CA TRP A 42 -1.50 9.20 -14.58
C TRP A 42 -1.38 10.59 -15.22
N LEU A 43 -0.99 10.67 -16.50
CA LEU A 43 -0.89 11.93 -17.23
C LEU A 43 -2.26 12.47 -17.67
N GLU A 44 -3.19 11.58 -18.03
CA GLU A 44 -4.51 11.95 -18.56
C GLU A 44 -5.54 12.25 -17.47
N ASP A 45 -5.61 11.41 -16.43
CA ASP A 45 -6.54 11.52 -15.30
C ASP A 45 -5.81 11.14 -13.99
N PRO A 46 -4.89 12.00 -13.49
CA PRO A 46 -4.17 11.72 -12.25
C PRO A 46 -5.12 11.60 -11.06
N PRO A 47 -4.77 10.80 -10.04
CA PRO A 47 -5.52 10.74 -8.79
C PRO A 47 -5.65 12.14 -8.18
N ALA A 48 -6.85 12.46 -7.71
CA ALA A 48 -7.16 13.79 -7.21
C ALA A 48 -8.09 13.72 -6.00
N LYS A 49 -7.94 14.67 -5.08
CA LYS A 49 -8.83 14.83 -3.93
C LYS A 49 -10.28 15.03 -4.38
N GLY A 50 -11.22 14.36 -3.71
CA GLY A 50 -12.65 14.45 -4.03
C GLY A 50 -13.06 13.69 -5.30
N ARG A 51 -12.18 12.86 -5.87
CA ARG A 51 -12.49 12.00 -7.02
C ARG A 51 -12.15 10.56 -6.68
N ARG A 52 -13.17 9.77 -6.35
CA ARG A 52 -13.03 8.36 -5.99
C ARG A 52 -13.79 7.47 -6.96
N TYR A 53 -13.18 6.35 -7.32
CA TYR A 53 -13.70 5.40 -8.30
C TYR A 53 -13.89 4.02 -7.65
N ALA A 54 -14.89 3.28 -8.12
CA ALA A 54 -15.20 1.97 -7.58
C ALA A 54 -14.03 0.98 -7.77
N VAL A 55 -13.77 0.17 -6.76
CA VAL A 55 -12.96 -1.05 -6.88
C VAL A 55 -13.85 -2.21 -6.50
N ARG A 56 -14.08 -3.13 -7.44
CA ARG A 56 -15.02 -4.22 -7.24
C ARG A 56 -14.54 -5.18 -6.15
N ASP A 57 -15.47 -5.55 -5.28
CA ASP A 57 -15.27 -6.52 -4.21
C ASP A 57 -14.11 -6.17 -3.26
N TYR A 58 -13.78 -4.88 -3.12
CA TYR A 58 -12.76 -4.36 -2.20
C TYR A 58 -13.27 -3.14 -1.40
N PRO A 59 -12.98 -3.05 -0.08
CA PRO A 59 -12.17 -3.98 0.71
C PRO A 59 -12.92 -5.25 1.11
N THR A 60 -14.23 -5.30 0.87
CA THR A 60 -15.07 -6.46 1.17
C THR A 60 -15.84 -6.92 -0.06
N LYS A 61 -16.15 -8.21 -0.09
CA LYS A 61 -16.96 -8.80 -1.15
C LYS A 61 -18.31 -8.08 -1.26
N GLY A 62 -18.64 -7.62 -2.47
CA GLY A 62 -19.84 -6.82 -2.75
C GLY A 62 -19.61 -5.31 -2.83
N ALA A 63 -18.51 -4.79 -2.29
CA ALA A 63 -18.22 -3.35 -2.36
C ALA A 63 -18.06 -2.86 -3.81
N GLY A 64 -18.53 -1.63 -4.05
CA GLY A 64 -18.44 -0.97 -5.35
C GLY A 64 -19.36 -1.50 -6.46
N LYS A 65 -20.27 -2.44 -6.15
CA LYS A 65 -21.25 -2.96 -7.13
C LYS A 65 -22.38 -1.98 -7.44
N ASP A 66 -22.65 -1.09 -6.51
CA ASP A 66 -23.66 -0.04 -6.55
C ASP A 66 -23.16 1.27 -7.18
N ILE A 67 -21.90 1.30 -7.62
CA ILE A 67 -21.27 2.44 -8.29
C ILE A 67 -21.13 2.12 -9.78
N LYS A 68 -21.58 3.04 -10.65
CA LYS A 68 -21.46 2.85 -12.11
C LYS A 68 -20.02 3.02 -12.57
N LYS A 69 -19.68 2.43 -13.71
CA LYS A 69 -18.30 2.39 -14.26
C LYS A 69 -17.63 3.77 -14.37
N ASP A 70 -18.39 4.80 -14.72
CA ASP A 70 -17.90 6.16 -14.93
C ASP A 70 -18.40 7.15 -13.87
N GLU A 71 -18.98 6.63 -12.78
CA GLU A 71 -19.44 7.44 -11.67
C GLU A 71 -18.26 7.79 -10.75
N ILE A 72 -18.09 9.07 -10.48
CA ILE A 72 -17.03 9.62 -9.64
C ILE A 72 -17.66 10.08 -8.34
N LEU A 73 -17.17 9.54 -7.23
CA LEU A 73 -17.67 9.86 -5.90
C LEU A 73 -16.84 10.99 -5.28
N THR A 74 -17.54 11.95 -4.65
CA THR A 74 -16.91 13.02 -3.89
C THR A 74 -16.52 12.54 -2.50
N ASP A 75 -15.79 13.33 -1.70
CA ASP A 75 -15.38 12.93 -0.35
C ASP A 75 -16.56 12.80 0.64
N GLU A 76 -17.70 13.40 0.31
CA GLU A 76 -18.94 13.37 1.11
C GLU A 76 -19.77 12.10 0.89
N ASP A 77 -19.51 11.35 -0.18
CA ASP A 77 -20.22 10.11 -0.46
C ASP A 77 -19.80 8.99 0.51
N GLU A 78 -20.75 8.32 1.15
CA GLU A 78 -20.45 7.27 2.13
C GLU A 78 -20.00 5.95 1.49
N ARG A 79 -20.24 5.77 0.18
CA ARG A 79 -19.84 4.56 -0.54
C ARG A 79 -18.33 4.43 -0.64
N VAL A 80 -17.86 3.19 -0.63
CA VAL A 80 -16.43 2.88 -0.64
C VAL A 80 -15.90 2.92 -2.08
N ALA A 81 -14.93 3.81 -2.30
CA ALA A 81 -14.27 4.05 -3.56
C ALA A 81 -12.90 4.67 -3.30
N TRP A 82 -12.00 4.63 -4.29
CA TRP A 82 -10.58 4.97 -4.12
C TRP A 82 -10.09 5.87 -5.25
N GLU A 83 -9.12 6.74 -4.94
CA GLU A 83 -8.67 7.80 -5.84
C GLU A 83 -7.85 7.26 -7.04
N ILE A 84 -7.39 6.01 -6.96
CA ILE A 84 -6.70 5.27 -8.04
C ILE A 84 -7.55 4.12 -8.61
N GLY A 85 -8.84 4.02 -8.25
CA GLY A 85 -9.68 2.89 -8.67
C GLY A 85 -9.86 2.79 -10.19
N HIS A 86 -9.85 3.91 -10.90
CA HIS A 86 -9.86 3.93 -12.38
C HIS A 86 -8.54 3.46 -13.00
N MET A 87 -7.43 3.57 -12.27
CA MET A 87 -6.13 3.08 -12.71
C MET A 87 -5.99 1.59 -12.49
N THR A 88 -6.35 1.11 -11.29
CA THR A 88 -6.11 -0.28 -10.87
C THR A 88 -7.26 -0.82 -10.03
N GLN A 89 -7.47 -2.13 -10.15
CA GLN A 89 -8.45 -2.88 -9.37
C GLN A 89 -7.79 -3.88 -8.40
N GLY A 90 -6.46 -3.92 -8.35
CA GLY A 90 -5.71 -4.89 -7.56
C GLY A 90 -5.62 -4.48 -6.08
N PRO A 91 -6.07 -5.31 -5.12
CA PRO A 91 -6.05 -4.97 -3.68
C PRO A 91 -4.70 -4.49 -3.17
N TYR A 92 -3.60 -5.15 -3.55
CA TYR A 92 -2.25 -4.74 -3.19
C TYR A 92 -1.93 -3.27 -3.53
N ALA A 93 -2.29 -2.82 -4.73
CA ALA A 93 -2.03 -1.46 -5.17
C ALA A 93 -2.91 -0.45 -4.43
N ILE A 94 -4.17 -0.82 -4.16
CA ILE A 94 -5.09 0.00 -3.37
C ILE A 94 -4.62 0.11 -1.93
N ASP A 95 -4.22 -0.98 -1.29
CA ASP A 95 -3.67 -0.97 0.08
C ASP A 95 -2.39 -0.13 0.15
N SER A 96 -1.48 -0.29 -0.81
CA SER A 96 -0.26 0.52 -0.90
C SER A 96 -0.60 2.01 -1.01
N TRP A 97 -1.57 2.38 -1.84
CA TRP A 97 -2.03 3.77 -1.95
C TRP A 97 -2.63 4.31 -0.66
N ARG A 98 -3.47 3.51 0.00
CA ARG A 98 -4.08 3.84 1.29
C ARG A 98 -3.03 4.08 2.36
N ILE A 99 -2.01 3.23 2.43
CA ILE A 99 -0.93 3.32 3.42
C ILE A 99 -0.03 4.53 3.16
N PHE A 100 0.39 4.76 1.91
CA PHE A 100 1.53 5.64 1.61
C PHE A 100 1.17 6.99 0.97
N CYS A 101 0.01 7.11 0.33
CA CYS A 101 -0.29 8.27 -0.53
C CYS A 101 -1.55 9.03 -0.11
N ARG A 102 -2.57 8.31 0.36
CA ARG A 102 -3.94 8.81 0.45
C ARG A 102 -4.09 10.05 1.33
N ASP A 103 -3.46 10.05 2.51
CA ASP A 103 -3.61 11.17 3.45
C ASP A 103 -2.97 12.47 2.94
N VAL A 104 -1.84 12.34 2.24
CA VAL A 104 -1.15 13.48 1.61
C VAL A 104 -2.00 14.02 0.45
N LEU A 105 -2.50 13.15 -0.42
CA LEU A 105 -3.38 13.54 -1.53
C LEU A 105 -4.62 14.30 -1.02
N ARG A 106 -5.23 13.83 0.07
CA ARG A 106 -6.41 14.46 0.66
C ARG A 106 -6.09 15.76 1.40
N GLY A 107 -4.81 16.10 1.58
CA GLY A 107 -4.37 17.28 2.31
C GLY A 107 -4.81 17.26 3.78
N VAL A 108 -4.92 16.07 4.37
CA VAL A 108 -5.27 15.88 5.79
C VAL A 108 -4.04 15.65 6.66
N ALA A 109 -2.90 15.32 6.03
CA ALA A 109 -1.58 15.20 6.64
C ALA A 109 -0.49 15.64 5.65
N ASN A 110 0.69 16.00 6.16
CA ASN A 110 1.90 16.27 5.38
C ASN A 110 2.64 14.98 5.03
N GLY A 111 2.43 13.92 5.80
CA GLY A 111 3.05 12.61 5.61
C GLY A 111 2.04 11.49 5.75
N TRP A 112 2.41 10.31 5.27
CA TRP A 112 1.55 9.12 5.24
C TRP A 112 1.21 8.57 6.63
N ASN A 113 2.06 8.85 7.62
CA ASN A 113 1.88 8.41 9.02
C ASN A 113 1.11 9.42 9.88
N GLY A 114 0.47 10.44 9.28
CA GLY A 114 -0.24 11.50 10.02
C GLY A 114 0.59 12.70 10.41
N GLU A 115 1.83 12.81 9.93
CA GLU A 115 2.67 13.98 10.18
C GLU A 115 1.94 15.29 9.82
N GLY A 116 1.96 16.28 10.71
CA GLY A 116 1.31 17.58 10.48
C GLY A 116 -0.23 17.57 10.54
N ALA A 117 -0.86 16.42 10.82
CA ALA A 117 -2.31 16.33 10.96
C ALA A 117 -2.81 16.86 12.31
N LYS A 118 -4.13 17.04 12.42
CA LYS A 118 -4.79 17.42 13.69
C LYS A 118 -4.61 16.31 14.74
N LYS A 119 -4.57 16.67 16.03
CA LYS A 119 -4.35 15.72 17.14
C LYS A 119 -5.35 14.55 17.19
N SER A 120 -6.58 14.75 16.71
CA SER A 120 -7.62 13.71 16.67
C SER A 120 -7.63 12.91 15.36
N PHE A 121 -6.73 13.21 14.44
CA PHE A 121 -6.65 12.53 13.16
C PHE A 121 -6.01 11.16 13.35
N GLN A 122 -6.64 10.15 12.76
CA GLN A 122 -6.08 8.82 12.64
C GLN A 122 -5.67 8.59 11.18
N PRO A 123 -4.38 8.32 10.91
CA PRO A 123 -3.88 8.03 9.58
C PRO A 123 -4.58 6.85 8.93
N GLU A 124 -4.69 6.88 7.60
CA GLU A 124 -5.36 5.82 6.83
C GLU A 124 -4.70 4.45 7.03
N TRP A 125 -3.36 4.39 7.14
CA TRP A 125 -2.63 3.12 7.34
C TRP A 125 -3.16 2.31 8.54
N MET A 126 -3.68 2.98 9.59
CA MET A 126 -4.23 2.33 10.77
C MET A 126 -5.59 1.63 10.53
N ARG A 127 -6.17 1.79 9.33
CA ARG A 127 -7.45 1.18 8.91
C ARG A 127 -7.25 0.15 7.78
N VAL A 128 -6.01 -0.13 7.40
CA VAL A 128 -5.69 -1.05 6.31
C VAL A 128 -5.46 -2.45 6.88
N LEU A 129 -6.09 -3.45 6.27
CA LEU A 129 -5.93 -4.86 6.59
C LEU A 129 -5.58 -5.60 5.29
N PRO A 130 -4.29 -5.59 4.88
CA PRO A 130 -3.87 -6.09 3.58
C PRO A 130 -3.75 -7.62 3.58
N GLU A 131 -3.91 -8.23 2.42
CA GLU A 131 -3.60 -9.66 2.21
C GLU A 131 -2.13 -9.91 1.87
N ASP A 132 -1.44 -8.88 1.34
CA ASP A 132 -0.05 -8.97 0.93
C ASP A 132 0.90 -9.14 2.13
N LYS A 133 1.84 -10.08 2.01
CA LYS A 133 2.75 -10.46 3.11
C LYS A 133 3.71 -9.35 3.50
N GLU A 134 4.21 -8.56 2.54
CA GLU A 134 5.16 -7.48 2.79
C GLU A 134 4.45 -6.29 3.43
N LEU A 135 3.24 -5.97 2.96
CA LEU A 135 2.40 -4.95 3.60
C LEU A 135 2.00 -5.35 5.02
N ARG A 136 1.71 -6.63 5.29
CA ARG A 136 1.45 -7.13 6.64
C ARG A 136 2.67 -6.99 7.55
N ALA A 137 3.85 -7.41 7.09
CA ALA A 137 5.09 -7.26 7.84
C ALA A 137 5.38 -5.78 8.15
N TYR A 138 5.18 -4.90 7.17
CA TYR A 138 5.32 -3.46 7.33
C TYR A 138 4.35 -2.89 8.40
N LEU A 139 3.06 -3.21 8.31
CA LEU A 139 2.06 -2.70 9.25
C LEU A 139 2.25 -3.25 10.66
N ARG A 140 2.73 -4.49 10.82
CA ARG A 140 3.11 -5.03 12.13
C ARG A 140 4.22 -4.25 12.80
N TRP A 141 5.28 -3.97 12.05
CA TRP A 141 6.36 -3.13 12.53
C TRP A 141 5.87 -1.73 12.89
N MET A 142 4.95 -1.16 12.10
CA MET A 142 4.32 0.13 12.41
C MET A 142 3.49 0.09 13.69
N TRP A 143 2.64 -0.91 13.88
CA TRP A 143 1.86 -1.06 15.11
C TRP A 143 2.73 -1.27 16.33
N LEU A 144 3.84 -2.03 16.21
CA LEU A 144 4.80 -2.17 17.30
C LEU A 144 5.43 -0.84 17.70
N LYS A 145 5.72 0.05 16.75
CA LYS A 145 6.20 1.40 17.08
C LYS A 145 5.18 2.23 17.86
N GLU A 146 3.90 1.99 17.62
CA GLU A 146 2.79 2.58 18.39
C GLU A 146 2.56 1.85 19.72
N GLY A 147 3.34 0.82 20.04
CA GLY A 147 3.26 0.05 21.29
C GLY A 147 2.22 -1.07 21.27
N PHE A 148 1.79 -1.53 20.09
CA PHE A 148 0.78 -2.56 19.94
C PHE A 148 1.31 -3.79 19.22
N GLU A 149 0.96 -4.96 19.73
CA GLU A 149 0.99 -6.21 18.97
C GLU A 149 -0.29 -6.28 18.12
N TRP A 150 -0.13 -6.40 16.81
CA TRP A 150 -1.23 -6.35 15.85
C TRP A 150 -1.38 -7.66 15.07
N ASP A 151 -2.61 -8.16 15.02
CA ASP A 151 -2.98 -9.32 14.23
C ASP A 151 -3.31 -8.90 12.78
N PRO A 152 -2.53 -9.35 11.77
CA PRO A 152 -2.68 -8.98 10.37
C PRO A 152 -3.83 -9.69 9.65
N PHE A 153 -4.49 -10.65 10.30
CA PHE A 153 -5.64 -11.38 9.75
C PHE A 153 -6.96 -10.83 10.29
N THR A 154 -6.99 -10.39 11.55
CA THR A 154 -8.20 -9.89 12.21
C THR A 154 -8.22 -8.37 12.34
N GLY A 155 -7.05 -7.73 12.37
CA GLY A 155 -6.91 -6.31 12.67
C GLY A 155 -6.92 -5.98 14.17
N GLU A 156 -7.04 -6.98 15.03
CA GLU A 156 -7.04 -6.82 16.49
C GLU A 156 -5.68 -6.35 17.01
N ARG A 157 -5.69 -5.61 18.12
CA ARG A 157 -4.52 -4.98 18.71
C ARG A 157 -4.53 -5.16 20.21
N GLU A 158 -3.40 -5.57 20.76
CA GLU A 158 -3.15 -5.63 22.19
C GLU A 158 -1.91 -4.82 22.54
N VAL A 159 -1.81 -4.38 23.81
CA VAL A 159 -0.62 -3.66 24.28
C VAL A 159 0.58 -4.62 24.21
N ALA A 160 1.62 -4.21 23.48
CA ALA A 160 2.81 -5.02 23.32
C ALA A 160 3.53 -5.22 24.66
N SER A 161 3.92 -6.46 24.96
CA SER A 161 4.70 -6.74 26.17
C SER A 161 6.06 -6.05 26.16
N GLU A 162 6.61 -5.72 27.34
CA GLU A 162 7.95 -5.12 27.46
C GLU A 162 9.03 -5.97 26.78
N ARG A 163 8.90 -7.30 26.86
CA ARG A 163 9.81 -8.25 26.22
C ARG A 163 9.79 -8.09 24.70
N LEU A 164 8.59 -7.98 24.13
CA LEU A 164 8.41 -7.80 22.69
C LEU A 164 8.96 -6.45 22.22
N MET A 165 8.65 -5.38 22.95
CA MET A 165 9.16 -4.04 22.64
C MET A 165 10.70 -4.00 22.69
N ARG A 166 11.31 -4.64 23.69
CA ARG A 166 12.77 -4.75 23.78
C ARG A 166 13.36 -5.51 22.60
N ALA A 167 12.76 -6.65 22.22
CA ALA A 167 13.19 -7.41 21.05
C ALA A 167 13.09 -6.60 19.76
N ALA A 168 12.04 -5.79 19.59
CA ALA A 168 11.86 -4.92 18.42
C ALA A 168 12.99 -3.88 18.32
N ILE A 169 13.32 -3.23 19.44
CA ILE A 169 14.39 -2.22 19.51
C ILE A 169 15.75 -2.85 19.21
N GLU A 170 15.98 -4.08 19.66
CA GLU A 170 17.22 -4.83 19.46
C GLU A 170 17.30 -5.52 18.08
N GLY A 171 16.29 -5.37 17.22
CA GLY A 171 16.26 -5.98 15.89
C GLY A 171 16.12 -7.50 15.89
N ARG A 172 15.59 -8.08 16.98
CA ARG A 172 15.46 -9.53 17.17
C ARG A 172 14.08 -10.09 16.76
N ILE A 173 13.31 -9.35 15.97
CA ILE A 173 11.98 -9.81 15.53
C ILE A 173 12.06 -10.30 14.09
N VAL A 174 11.64 -11.54 13.89
CA VAL A 174 11.44 -12.14 12.57
C VAL A 174 9.96 -12.44 12.38
N TRP A 175 9.47 -12.12 11.19
CA TRP A 175 8.11 -12.41 10.75
C TRP A 175 8.16 -13.52 9.71
N ASP A 176 7.34 -14.56 9.90
CA ASP A 176 7.19 -15.57 8.84
C ASP A 176 6.06 -15.22 7.86
N ASP A 177 6.04 -15.91 6.72
CA ASP A 177 5.09 -15.70 5.63
C ASP A 177 3.61 -15.93 6.04
N MET A 178 3.38 -16.65 7.13
CA MET A 178 2.05 -16.96 7.67
C MET A 178 1.64 -16.00 8.78
N GLY A 179 2.42 -14.94 9.02
CA GLY A 179 2.15 -14.01 10.10
C GLY A 179 2.49 -14.59 11.48
N GLY A 180 3.33 -15.61 11.60
CA GLY A 180 3.99 -15.93 12.87
C GLY A 180 5.05 -14.88 13.21
N MET A 181 5.25 -14.64 14.50
CA MET A 181 6.32 -13.79 15.03
C MET A 181 7.25 -14.65 15.87
N ARG A 182 8.56 -14.51 15.66
CA ARG A 182 9.56 -15.12 16.51
C ARG A 182 10.53 -14.06 16.99
N ILE A 183 10.86 -14.14 18.26
CA ILE A 183 11.95 -13.38 18.86
C ILE A 183 13.20 -14.25 18.78
N LEU A 184 14.22 -13.76 18.08
CA LEU A 184 15.52 -14.43 18.02
C LEU A 184 16.25 -14.28 19.37
N ASP A 185 17.00 -15.32 19.73
CA ASP A 185 17.89 -15.27 20.89
C ASP A 185 19.07 -14.31 20.62
N ASN A 186 19.57 -14.27 19.37
CA ASN A 186 20.60 -13.34 18.91
C ASN A 186 20.17 -12.61 17.61
N PRO A 187 20.49 -11.31 17.43
CA PRO A 187 20.08 -10.55 16.23
C PRO A 187 20.66 -11.06 14.90
N ASN A 188 21.74 -11.86 14.95
CA ASN A 188 22.46 -12.35 13.77
C ASN A 188 22.06 -13.78 13.34
N ASP A 189 21.08 -14.39 14.00
CA ASP A 189 20.72 -15.80 13.76
C ASP A 189 19.95 -16.00 12.44
N ASP A 190 19.54 -14.92 11.76
CA ASP A 190 18.73 -14.95 10.52
C ASP A 190 19.56 -15.01 9.22
N VAL A 191 20.90 -15.15 9.28
CA VAL A 191 21.80 -15.17 8.10
C VAL A 191 22.00 -16.58 7.52
N GLN A 192 21.22 -17.59 7.97
CA GLN A 192 21.27 -18.96 7.44
C GLN A 192 19.86 -19.44 7.06
N GLY A 193 19.38 -19.00 5.89
CA GLY A 193 18.13 -19.48 5.29
C GLY A 193 18.15 -19.33 3.77
#